data_AF-A0A2E4AD58-F1
#
_entry.id   AF-A0A2E4AD58-F1
#
_cell.length_a   1.000
_cell.length_b   1.000
_cell.length_c   1.000
_cell.angle_alpha   90.00
_cell.angle_beta   90.00
_cell.angle_gamma   90.00
#
_symmetry.space_group_name_H-M   'P 1'
#
loop_
_entity.id
_entity.type
_entity.pdbx_description
1 polymer ?
#
loop_
_entity_poly.entity_id
_entity_poly.type
_entity_poly.pdbx_seq_one_letter_code
_entity_poly.pdbx_strand_id
1 'polypeptide(L)'
;MFRYICSIVVVFPLAFACSGEETSDPLSFCEDFITVAAPDSPLNSFDFNNPESVEKAIMDLKVLSTDPPEEIAQNTIQVVNLYKSILEALMASAPDDRPMILVEFQNEINESIASIEILENYGETVCGIDFDEESPVPTAEIPLDLNN
;
A
#
# COMPACT_ATOMS: atom_id res chain seq x y z
N MET A 1 -1.87 -14.98 -76.30
CA MET A 1 -2.63 -15.29 -75.06
C MET A 1 -1.62 -15.52 -73.95
N PHE A 2 -1.48 -14.53 -73.05
CA PHE A 2 -0.51 -14.57 -71.97
C PHE A 2 -1.02 -15.40 -70.79
N ARG A 3 -0.08 -16.09 -70.15
CA ARG A 3 -0.24 -17.05 -69.05
C ARG A 3 0.06 -16.40 -67.69
N TYR A 4 -0.61 -16.92 -66.66
CA TYR A 4 -0.39 -16.76 -65.19
C TYR A 4 -0.63 -15.33 -64.65
N ILE A 5 -1.08 -15.08 -63.41
CA ILE A 5 -0.65 -15.66 -62.13
C ILE A 5 -1.84 -15.57 -61.13
N CYS A 6 -2.14 -16.68 -60.44
CA CYS A 6 -2.99 -16.67 -59.25
C CYS A 6 -2.20 -16.01 -58.10
N SER A 7 -2.59 -14.80 -57.72
CA SER A 7 -2.03 -14.14 -56.53
C SER A 7 -2.61 -14.77 -55.27
N ILE A 8 -1.83 -15.64 -54.62
CA ILE A 8 -2.06 -16.06 -53.25
C ILE A 8 -1.68 -14.89 -52.35
N VAL A 9 -2.68 -14.23 -51.76
CA VAL A 9 -2.47 -13.29 -50.67
C VAL A 9 -2.10 -14.10 -49.45
N VAL A 10 -0.79 -14.21 -49.19
CA VAL A 10 -0.25 -14.77 -47.94
C VAL A 10 -0.50 -13.75 -46.85
N VAL A 11 -1.60 -13.92 -46.14
CA VAL A 11 -1.85 -13.20 -44.88
C VAL A 11 -0.94 -13.85 -43.84
N PHE A 12 0.19 -13.19 -43.57
CA PHE A 12 1.02 -13.52 -42.41
C PHE A 12 0.20 -13.23 -41.15
N PRO A 13 -0.06 -14.21 -40.28
CA PRO A 13 -0.49 -13.89 -38.93
C PRO A 13 0.69 -13.21 -38.26
N LEU A 14 0.55 -11.90 -38.00
CA LEU A 14 1.36 -11.24 -36.98
C LEU A 14 1.09 -12.01 -35.69
N ALA A 15 2.06 -12.82 -35.28
CA ALA A 15 2.13 -13.31 -33.93
C ALA A 15 2.24 -12.08 -33.05
N PHE A 16 1.11 -11.58 -32.57
CA PHE A 16 1.07 -10.90 -31.29
C PHE A 16 1.62 -11.92 -30.30
N ALA A 17 2.91 -11.83 -30.05
CA ALA A 17 3.44 -12.24 -28.78
C ALA A 17 2.68 -11.37 -27.77
N CYS A 18 1.57 -11.89 -27.24
CA CYS A 18 1.13 -11.55 -25.91
C CYS A 18 2.32 -11.90 -25.03
N SER A 19 3.23 -10.94 -24.87
CA SER A 19 4.06 -10.85 -23.69
C SER A 19 3.08 -11.05 -22.55
N GLY A 20 3.19 -12.18 -21.86
CA GLY A 20 2.54 -12.35 -20.57
C GLY A 20 3.20 -11.34 -19.65
N GLU A 21 2.74 -10.10 -19.74
CA GLU A 21 2.78 -9.18 -18.63
C GLU A 21 2.01 -9.92 -17.54
N GLU A 22 2.74 -10.39 -16.53
CA GLU A 22 2.08 -10.92 -15.33
C GLU A 22 1.37 -9.72 -14.73
N THR A 23 0.14 -9.52 -15.17
CA THR A 23 -0.76 -8.53 -14.62
C THR A 23 -0.97 -8.97 -13.18
N SER A 24 -0.46 -8.19 -12.23
CA SER A 24 -0.70 -8.35 -10.79
C SER A 24 -2.15 -8.77 -10.56
N ASP A 25 -2.40 -9.80 -9.74
CA ASP A 25 -3.76 -10.29 -9.49
C ASP A 25 -4.50 -9.33 -8.53
N PRO A 26 -5.48 -8.53 -9.01
CA PRO A 26 -6.16 -7.56 -8.16
C PRO A 26 -6.96 -8.23 -7.04
N LEU A 27 -7.41 -9.47 -7.24
CA LEU A 27 -8.13 -10.21 -6.21
C LEU A 27 -7.19 -10.61 -5.07
N SER A 28 -6.01 -11.15 -5.42
CA SER A 28 -4.97 -11.48 -4.43
C SER A 28 -4.56 -10.25 -3.63
N PHE A 29 -4.35 -9.12 -4.30
CA PHE A 29 -4.04 -7.87 -3.61
C PHE A 29 -5.17 -7.44 -2.66
N CYS A 30 -6.43 -7.55 -3.06
CA CYS A 30 -7.54 -7.20 -2.19
C CYS A 30 -7.68 -8.14 -0.97
N GLU A 31 -7.40 -9.44 -1.12
CA GLU A 31 -7.36 -10.38 0.02
C GLU A 31 -6.29 -9.97 1.04
N ASP A 32 -5.10 -9.63 0.56
CA ASP A 32 -4.02 -9.11 1.39
C ASP A 32 -4.40 -7.77 2.03
N PHE A 33 -5.00 -6.86 1.27
CA PHE A 33 -5.38 -5.53 1.77
C PHE A 33 -6.47 -5.60 2.84
N ILE A 34 -7.49 -6.44 2.65
CA ILE A 34 -8.51 -6.69 3.68
C ILE A 34 -7.85 -7.26 4.95
N THR A 35 -6.91 -8.20 4.80
CA THR A 35 -6.22 -8.82 5.94
C THR A 35 -5.39 -7.79 6.70
N VAL A 36 -4.65 -6.92 5.99
CA VAL A 36 -3.82 -5.86 6.58
C VAL A 36 -4.67 -4.75 7.19
N ALA A 37 -5.83 -4.43 6.61
CA ALA A 37 -6.74 -3.41 7.11
C ALA A 37 -7.63 -3.90 8.27
N ALA A 38 -7.64 -5.20 8.57
CA ALA A 38 -8.46 -5.76 9.64
C ALA A 38 -8.12 -5.13 11.01
N PRO A 39 -9.10 -4.93 11.92
CA PRO A 39 -8.85 -4.28 13.21
C PRO A 39 -7.84 -5.01 14.13
N ASP A 40 -7.71 -6.33 13.97
CA ASP A 40 -6.78 -7.18 14.71
C ASP A 40 -5.48 -7.49 13.95
N SER A 41 -5.28 -6.86 12.78
CA SER A 41 -4.04 -6.97 12.03
C SER A 41 -2.87 -6.37 12.83
N PRO A 42 -1.64 -6.91 12.67
CA PRO A 42 -0.46 -6.30 13.28
C PRO A 42 -0.32 -4.80 12.99
N LEU A 43 -0.66 -4.33 11.79
CA LEU A 43 -0.60 -2.91 11.43
C LEU A 43 -1.57 -2.03 12.25
N ASN A 44 -2.70 -2.56 12.68
CA ASN A 44 -3.70 -1.84 13.48
C ASN A 44 -3.60 -2.09 14.99
N SER A 45 -2.80 -3.08 15.43
CA SER A 45 -2.75 -3.51 16.84
C SER A 45 -1.34 -3.56 17.44
N PHE A 46 -0.34 -2.90 16.84
CA PHE A 46 1.04 -2.98 17.33
C PHE A 46 1.31 -2.16 18.59
N ASP A 47 2.33 -2.56 19.35
CA ASP A 47 2.86 -1.83 20.51
C ASP A 47 4.31 -1.40 20.28
N PHE A 48 4.58 -0.09 20.30
CA PHE A 48 5.93 0.48 20.16
C PHE A 48 6.91 0.06 21.25
N ASN A 49 6.44 -0.46 22.38
CA ASN A 49 7.30 -1.01 23.43
C ASN A 49 7.63 -2.49 23.20
N ASN A 50 7.05 -3.11 22.17
CA ASN A 50 7.31 -4.48 21.74
C ASN A 50 7.87 -4.51 20.30
N PRO A 51 9.20 -4.59 20.12
CA PRO A 51 9.82 -4.57 18.79
C PRO A 51 9.31 -5.65 17.83
N GLU A 52 9.00 -6.85 18.32
CA GLU A 52 8.44 -7.93 17.50
C GLU A 52 7.05 -7.58 16.97
N SER A 53 6.27 -6.82 17.76
CA SER A 53 4.95 -6.37 17.34
C SER A 53 5.04 -5.36 16.20
N VAL A 54 6.00 -4.43 16.27
CA VAL A 54 6.20 -3.44 15.20
C VAL A 54 6.80 -4.10 13.95
N GLU A 55 7.68 -5.09 14.12
CA GLU A 55 8.19 -5.86 12.98
C GLU A 55 7.06 -6.57 12.21
N LYS A 56 6.05 -7.10 12.91
CA LYS A 56 4.84 -7.66 12.29
C LYS A 56 4.03 -6.61 11.53
N ALA A 57 3.84 -5.41 12.09
CA ALA A 57 3.20 -4.30 11.37
C ALA A 57 3.97 -3.92 10.08
N ILE A 58 5.31 -3.91 10.14
CA ILE A 58 6.15 -3.67 8.95
C ILE A 58 6.01 -4.81 7.93
N MET A 59 5.79 -6.05 8.36
CA MET A 59 5.53 -7.16 7.44
C MET A 59 4.19 -7.01 6.72
N ASP A 60 3.14 -6.58 7.41
CA ASP A 60 1.85 -6.26 6.78
C ASP A 60 2.01 -5.23 5.67
N LEU A 61 2.74 -4.13 5.93
CA LEU A 61 3.05 -3.12 4.91
C LEU A 61 3.81 -3.70 3.71
N LYS A 62 4.76 -4.62 3.95
CA LYS A 62 5.53 -5.27 2.87
C LYS A 62 4.65 -6.14 1.97
N VAL A 63 3.67 -6.84 2.54
CA VAL A 63 2.70 -7.64 1.78
C VAL A 63 2.03 -6.75 0.72
N LEU A 64 1.50 -5.59 1.12
CA LEU A 64 0.86 -4.65 0.19
C LEU A 64 1.77 -4.15 -0.93
N SER A 65 3.08 -4.02 -0.67
CA SER A 65 4.04 -3.56 -1.69
C SER A 65 4.60 -4.65 -2.60
N THR A 66 4.25 -5.92 -2.40
CA THR A 66 4.88 -7.04 -3.11
C THR A 66 4.43 -7.12 -4.57
N ASP A 67 3.12 -7.05 -4.81
CA ASP A 67 2.54 -7.10 -6.15
C ASP A 67 1.24 -6.27 -6.25
N PRO A 68 1.32 -4.93 -6.06
CA PRO A 68 0.14 -4.09 -6.14
C PRO A 68 -0.37 -3.94 -7.58
N PRO A 69 -1.69 -3.77 -7.79
CA PRO A 69 -2.29 -3.45 -9.08
C PRO A 69 -1.59 -2.28 -9.77
N GLU A 70 -1.26 -2.43 -11.05
CA GLU A 70 -0.47 -1.43 -11.81
C GLU A 70 -1.03 0.00 -11.65
N GLU A 71 -2.35 0.14 -11.63
CA GLU A 71 -3.06 1.42 -11.49
C GLU A 71 -2.79 2.15 -10.17
N ILE A 72 -2.48 1.42 -9.09
CA ILE A 72 -2.14 1.97 -7.77
C ILE A 72 -0.71 1.68 -7.33
N ALA A 73 0.08 0.92 -8.08
CA ALA A 73 1.38 0.41 -7.66
C ALA A 73 2.32 1.49 -7.10
N GLN A 74 2.46 2.61 -7.81
CA GLN A 74 3.29 3.73 -7.34
C GLN A 74 2.76 4.33 -6.02
N ASN A 75 1.44 4.50 -5.92
CA ASN A 75 0.80 5.06 -4.72
C ASN A 75 0.96 4.10 -3.53
N THR A 76 0.72 2.81 -3.74
CA THR A 76 0.90 1.78 -2.71
C THR A 76 2.34 1.76 -2.21
N ILE A 77 3.33 1.76 -3.10
CA ILE A 77 4.74 1.76 -2.72
C ILE A 77 5.10 3.03 -1.94
N GLN A 78 4.61 4.20 -2.36
CA GLN A 78 4.84 5.45 -1.66
C GLN A 78 4.27 5.43 -0.24
N VAL A 79 3.01 5.00 -0.09
CA VAL A 79 2.35 4.89 1.22
C VAL A 79 3.07 3.88 2.11
N VAL A 80 3.35 2.67 1.61
CA VAL A 80 4.08 1.64 2.36
C VAL A 80 5.44 2.14 2.84
N ASN A 81 6.21 2.81 1.98
CA ASN A 81 7.52 3.33 2.36
C ASN A 81 7.42 4.45 3.42
N LEU A 82 6.42 5.33 3.32
CA LEU A 82 6.17 6.35 4.33
C LEU A 82 5.87 5.73 5.70
N TYR A 83 4.85 4.86 5.77
CA TYR A 83 4.44 4.23 7.02
C TYR A 83 5.56 3.38 7.62
N LYS A 84 6.30 2.64 6.79
CA LYS A 84 7.47 1.88 7.24
C LYS A 84 8.54 2.80 7.85
N SER A 85 8.85 3.91 7.19
CA SER A 85 9.86 4.86 7.67
C SER A 85 9.46 5.50 9.00
N ILE A 86 8.18 5.84 9.17
CA ILE A 86 7.61 6.33 10.42
C ILE A 86 7.79 5.28 11.52
N LEU A 87 7.36 4.03 11.29
CA LEU A 87 7.46 2.96 12.29
C LEU A 87 8.92 2.70 12.70
N GLU A 88 9.84 2.61 11.74
CA GLU A 88 11.27 2.41 12.00
C GLU A 88 11.88 3.56 12.81
N ALA A 89 11.52 4.82 12.51
CA ALA A 89 12.01 5.97 13.25
C ALA A 89 11.45 6.04 14.69
N LEU A 90 10.17 5.70 14.87
CA LEU A 90 9.53 5.68 16.19
C LEU A 90 10.05 4.53 17.07
N MET A 91 10.42 3.40 16.48
CA MET A 91 11.12 2.32 17.20
C MET A 91 12.53 2.72 17.63
N ALA A 92 13.25 3.48 16.80
CA ALA A 92 14.63 3.88 17.05
C ALA A 92 14.76 5.02 18.06
N SER A 93 13.66 5.72 18.35
CA SER A 93 13.61 6.88 19.26
C SER A 93 13.22 6.49 20.69
N ALA A 94 13.62 7.33 21.65
CA ALA A 94 13.11 7.21 23.02
C ALA A 94 11.61 7.56 23.05
N PRO A 95 10.81 6.97 23.97
CA PRO A 95 9.38 7.26 24.06
C PRO A 95 9.03 8.75 24.14
N ASP A 96 9.84 9.54 24.87
CA ASP A 96 9.64 10.98 25.05
C ASP A 96 9.92 11.80 23.77
N ASP A 97 10.70 11.26 22.83
CA ASP A 97 11.07 11.92 21.58
C ASP A 97 10.10 11.61 20.42
N ARG A 98 9.28 10.55 20.55
CA ARG A 98 8.34 10.10 19.50
C ARG A 98 7.42 11.19 18.95
N PRO A 99 6.85 12.10 19.76
CA PRO A 99 6.04 13.20 19.23
C PRO A 99 6.84 14.13 18.30
N MET A 100 8.11 14.39 18.62
CA MET A 100 8.98 15.20 17.76
C MET A 100 9.27 14.47 16.44
N ILE A 101 9.57 13.17 16.50
CA ILE A 101 9.77 12.35 15.30
C ILE A 101 8.54 12.40 14.38
N LEU A 102 7.33 12.30 14.92
CA LEU A 102 6.10 12.42 14.11
C LEU A 102 5.99 13.78 13.42
N VAL A 103 6.39 14.87 14.08
CA VAL A 103 6.40 16.21 13.49
C VAL A 103 7.41 16.30 12.33
N GLU A 104 8.55 15.62 12.44
CA GLU A 104 9.55 15.58 11.36
C GLU A 104 8.99 14.95 10.07
N PHE A 105 8.09 13.97 10.19
CA PHE A 105 7.44 13.31 9.05
C PHE A 105 6.25 14.08 8.45
N GLN A 106 5.86 15.23 9.02
CA GLN A 106 4.65 15.92 8.59
C GLN A 106 4.71 16.36 7.12
N ASN A 107 5.89 16.71 6.61
CA ASN A 107 6.05 17.07 5.21
C ASN A 107 5.87 15.86 4.29
N GLU A 108 6.49 14.73 4.61
CA GLU A 108 6.38 13.50 3.83
C GLU A 108 4.94 12.95 3.85
N ILE A 109 4.23 13.09 4.98
CA ILE A 109 2.80 12.81 5.08
C ILE A 109 2.03 13.72 4.13
N ASN A 110 2.25 15.03 4.18
CA ASN A 110 1.55 16.00 3.32
C ASN A 110 1.80 15.74 1.83
N GLU A 111 3.03 15.38 1.45
CA GLU A 111 3.39 15.02 0.08
C GLU A 111 2.75 13.70 -0.38
N SER A 112 2.37 12.83 0.56
CA SER A 112 1.79 11.52 0.27
C SER A 112 0.27 11.46 0.41
N ILE A 113 -0.40 12.56 0.83
CA ILE A 113 -1.87 12.60 1.03
C ILE A 113 -2.61 12.06 -0.20
N ALA A 114 -2.27 12.52 -1.39
CA ALA A 114 -2.94 12.06 -2.62
C ALA A 114 -2.76 10.55 -2.86
N SER A 115 -1.60 9.99 -2.55
CA SER A 115 -1.36 8.55 -2.68
C SER A 115 -2.08 7.74 -1.60
N ILE A 116 -2.21 8.30 -0.38
CA ILE A 116 -3.01 7.72 0.70
C ILE A 116 -4.49 7.66 0.27
N GLU A 117 -5.04 8.78 -0.19
CA GLU A 117 -6.43 8.87 -0.67
C GLU A 117 -6.70 7.91 -1.84
N ILE A 118 -5.76 7.76 -2.77
CA ILE A 118 -5.91 6.80 -3.88
C ILE A 118 -5.94 5.36 -3.38
N LEU A 119 -5.05 5.00 -2.45
CA LEU A 119 -5.00 3.65 -1.89
C LEU A 119 -6.25 3.33 -1.06
N GLU A 120 -6.69 4.28 -0.23
CA GLU A 120 -7.93 4.20 0.55
C GLU A 120 -9.15 4.03 -0.35
N ASN A 121 -9.32 4.91 -1.35
CA ASN A 121 -10.42 4.80 -2.31
C ASN A 121 -10.39 3.48 -3.09
N TYR A 122 -9.20 2.94 -3.39
CA TYR A 122 -9.09 1.61 -3.98
C TYR A 122 -9.60 0.52 -3.03
N GLY A 123 -9.18 0.58 -1.77
CA GLY A 123 -9.65 -0.31 -0.71
C GLY A 123 -11.17 -0.31 -0.58
N GLU A 124 -11.79 0.87 -0.57
CA GLU A 124 -13.25 1.01 -0.47
C GLU A 124 -13.98 0.54 -1.72
N THR A 125 -13.61 1.08 -2.88
CA THR A 125 -14.42 0.96 -4.09
C THR A 125 -14.16 -0.33 -4.87
N VAL A 126 -12.95 -0.89 -4.75
CA VAL A 126 -12.54 -2.11 -5.47
C VAL A 126 -12.47 -3.30 -4.53
N CYS A 127 -11.81 -3.17 -3.37
CA CYS A 127 -11.66 -4.27 -2.43
C CYS A 127 -12.85 -4.41 -1.46
N GLY A 128 -13.72 -3.40 -1.34
CA GLY A 128 -14.90 -3.44 -0.47
C GLY A 128 -14.57 -3.34 1.02
N ILE A 129 -13.45 -2.73 1.37
CA ILE A 129 -13.08 -2.42 2.76
C ILE A 129 -13.94 -1.25 3.24
N ASP A 130 -14.54 -1.38 4.43
CA ASP A 130 -15.23 -0.27 5.10
C ASP A 130 -14.28 0.33 6.14
N PHE A 131 -13.68 1.48 5.84
CA PHE A 131 -12.80 2.19 6.77
C PHE A 131 -13.60 3.04 7.80
N ASP A 132 -14.90 3.22 7.59
CA ASP A 132 -15.81 3.95 8.50
C ASP A 132 -16.41 3.06 9.60
N GLU A 133 -16.34 1.72 9.47
CA GLU A 133 -16.65 0.80 10.56
C GLU A 133 -15.69 1.06 11.73
N GLU A 134 -16.22 1.58 12.86
CA GLU A 134 -15.47 2.08 14.02
C GLU A 134 -14.13 1.37 14.24
N SER A 135 -13.06 1.95 13.72
CA SER A 135 -11.70 1.60 14.11
C SER A 135 -11.64 1.78 15.63
N PRO A 136 -11.19 0.78 16.41
CA PRO A 136 -11.09 0.93 17.84
C PRO A 136 -10.10 2.05 18.13
N VAL A 137 -10.63 3.24 18.40
CA VAL A 137 -9.84 4.43 18.71
C VAL A 137 -8.86 4.05 19.80
N PRO A 138 -7.53 4.15 19.57
CA PRO A 138 -6.57 3.94 20.63
C PRO A 138 -6.88 4.95 21.75
N THR A 139 -7.41 4.48 22.87
CA THR A 139 -7.77 5.30 24.04
C THR A 139 -6.56 5.92 24.76
N ALA A 140 -5.38 5.92 24.14
CA ALA A 140 -4.23 6.63 24.68
C ALA A 140 -4.41 8.12 24.36
N GLU A 141 -4.97 8.86 25.32
CA GLU A 141 -4.89 10.32 25.35
C GLU A 141 -3.42 10.73 25.21
N ILE A 142 -3.06 11.35 24.08
CA ILE A 142 -1.76 12.02 23.92
C ILE A 142 -1.75 13.15 24.97
N PRO A 143 -0.84 13.15 25.97
CA PRO A 143 -0.79 14.23 26.94
C PRO A 143 -0.22 15.47 26.24
N LEU A 144 -1.11 16.35 25.78
CA LEU A 144 -0.76 17.70 25.35
C LEU A 144 -0.55 18.57 26.60
N ASP A 145 0.57 18.39 27.30
CA ASP A 145 0.99 19.36 28.31
C ASP A 145 1.73 20.51 27.61
N LEU A 146 0.95 21.36 26.93
CA LEU A 146 1.41 22.61 26.34
C LEU A 146 1.26 23.75 27.36
N ASN A 147 2.09 23.73 28.40
CA ASN A 147 2.36 24.90 29.24
C ASN A 147 3.78 24.85 29.80
N ASN A 148 4.74 25.43 29.08
CA ASN A 148 5.91 26.07 29.68
C ASN A 148 6.43 27.19 28.79
#